data_AF-A0A537T6V9-F1
#
_entry.id   AF-A0A537T6V9-F1
#
_cell.length_a   1.000
_cell.length_b   1.000
_cell.length_c   1.000
_cell.angle_alpha   90.00
_cell.angle_beta   90.00
_cell.angle_gamma   90.00
#
_symmetry.space_group_name_H-M   'P 1'
#
loop_
_entity.id
_entity.type
_entity.pdbx_description
1 polymer ?
#
loop_
_entity_poly.entity_id
_entity_poly.type
_entity_poly.pdbx_seq_one_letter_code
_entity_poly.pdbx_strand_id
1 'polypeptide(L)'
;MFKHSVSSRTLWQGLALACAIGGSAVATSTAFAGECPADKVKANAREKVEFKPTGVTDVTLGSIDLEKQPAHLNDRELRFRKLTIEPGGIVPWHSHDDRPALIYVQQGEIVEYASNCAD
;
A
#
# COMPACT_ATOMS: atom_id res chain seq x y z
N MET A 1 -37.50 49.02 35.76
CA MET A 1 -37.17 47.59 35.52
C MET A 1 -37.24 47.33 34.02
N PHE A 2 -36.11 47.39 33.30
CA PHE A 2 -36.07 47.08 31.86
C PHE A 2 -35.67 45.62 31.67
N LYS A 3 -36.55 44.81 31.06
CA LYS A 3 -36.23 43.44 30.66
C LYS A 3 -35.72 43.49 29.21
N HIS A 4 -34.42 43.25 29.03
CA HIS A 4 -33.86 43.00 27.70
C HIS A 4 -34.27 41.59 27.24
N SER A 5 -35.11 41.52 26.22
CA SER A 5 -35.37 40.29 25.47
C SER A 5 -34.29 40.14 24.41
N VAL A 6 -33.24 39.38 24.71
CA VAL A 6 -32.21 39.01 23.73
C VAL A 6 -32.78 37.91 22.82
N SER A 7 -32.89 38.23 21.54
CA SER A 7 -33.44 37.38 20.48
C SER A 7 -32.69 36.04 20.37
N SER A 8 -33.41 34.92 20.51
CA SER A 8 -32.84 33.57 20.54
C SER A 8 -32.36 33.03 19.18
N ARG A 9 -32.50 33.82 18.11
CA ARG A 9 -32.18 33.37 16.74
C ARG A 9 -30.69 33.41 16.41
N THR A 10 -29.91 34.29 17.04
CA THR A 10 -28.47 34.43 16.79
C THR A 10 -27.63 33.33 17.45
N LEU A 11 -28.16 32.64 18.48
CA LEU A 11 -27.48 31.53 19.15
C LEU A 11 -27.52 30.23 18.33
N TRP A 12 -28.55 30.02 17.50
CA TRP A 12 -28.66 28.80 16.67
C TRP A 12 -27.86 28.86 15.38
N GLN A 13 -27.57 30.04 14.84
CA GLN A 13 -26.74 30.19 13.63
C GLN A 13 -25.24 30.03 13.92
N GLY A 14 -24.79 30.34 15.14
CA GLY A 14 -23.38 30.15 15.55
C GLY A 14 -23.01 28.68 15.78
N LEU A 15 -23.97 27.83 16.17
CA LEU A 15 -23.70 26.43 16.48
C LEU A 15 -23.56 25.56 15.23
N ALA A 16 -24.23 25.91 14.13
CA ALA A 16 -24.16 25.16 12.87
C ALA A 16 -22.79 25.28 12.16
N LEU A 17 -22.06 26.38 12.36
CA LEU A 17 -20.74 26.59 11.75
C LEU A 17 -19.61 25.88 12.51
N ALA A 18 -19.76 25.65 13.82
CA ALA A 18 -18.76 24.98 14.64
C ALA A 18 -18.71 23.46 14.40
N CYS A 19 -19.81 22.84 14.01
CA CYS A 19 -19.85 21.40 13.69
C CYS A 19 -19.20 21.04 12.35
N ALA A 20 -19.04 22.00 11.42
CA ALA A 20 -18.44 21.73 10.11
C ALA A 20 -16.90 21.63 10.14
N ILE A 21 -16.24 22.15 11.18
CA ILE A 21 -14.77 22.22 11.25
C ILE A 21 -14.17 21.10 12.14
N GLY A 22 -14.94 20.56 13.08
CA GLY A 22 -14.45 19.55 14.04
C GLY A 22 -14.40 18.09 13.55
N GLY A 23 -14.90 17.79 12.36
CA GLY A 23 -15.10 16.40 11.88
C GLY A 23 -13.95 15.79 11.09
N SER A 24 -12.93 16.57 10.70
CA SER A 24 -11.90 16.10 9.76
C SER A 24 -10.64 15.57 10.46
N ALA A 25 -10.80 14.73 11.48
CA ALA A 25 -9.71 13.85 11.91
C ALA A 25 -9.69 12.64 10.98
N VAL A 26 -9.25 12.84 9.74
CA VAL A 26 -8.92 11.73 8.84
C VAL A 26 -7.75 11.02 9.51
N ALA A 27 -7.99 9.84 10.08
CA ALA A 27 -6.95 8.97 10.57
C ALA A 27 -6.05 8.64 9.38
N THR A 28 -4.89 9.30 9.30
CA THR A 28 -3.86 8.95 8.33
C THR A 28 -3.29 7.61 8.80
N SER A 29 -3.82 6.50 8.27
CA SER A 29 -3.15 5.21 8.36
C SER A 29 -1.79 5.37 7.66
N THR A 30 -0.73 5.38 8.45
CA THR A 30 0.63 5.28 7.92
C THR A 30 0.78 3.88 7.34
N ALA A 31 0.65 3.76 6.02
CA ALA A 31 0.98 2.53 5.32
C ALA A 31 2.50 2.33 5.40
N PHE A 32 2.94 1.53 6.38
CA PHE A 32 4.29 1.00 6.39
C PHE A 32 4.28 -0.26 5.51
N ALA A 33 5.20 -0.35 4.55
CA ALA A 33 5.57 -1.63 3.97
C ALA A 33 6.19 -2.45 5.11
N GLY A 34 5.36 -3.21 5.81
CA GLY A 34 5.74 -3.89 7.05
C GLY A 34 6.75 -4.98 6.76
N GLU A 35 7.94 -4.88 7.35
CA GLU A 35 8.81 -6.04 7.48
C GLU A 35 8.19 -7.04 8.47
N CYS A 36 8.45 -8.33 8.26
CA CYS A 36 8.00 -9.34 9.20
C CYS A 36 8.67 -9.14 10.57
N PRO A 37 7.93 -9.09 11.69
CA PRO A 37 8.53 -9.02 13.01
C PRO A 37 9.55 -10.14 13.23
N ALA A 38 10.67 -9.84 13.88
CA ALA A 38 11.79 -10.77 13.99
C ALA A 38 11.43 -12.11 14.65
N ASP A 39 10.48 -12.10 15.58
CA ASP A 39 9.95 -13.28 16.27
C ASP A 39 8.90 -14.06 15.44
N LYS A 40 8.46 -13.52 14.31
CA LYS A 40 7.46 -14.09 13.40
C LYS A 40 8.04 -14.64 12.10
N VAL A 41 9.33 -14.41 11.84
CA VAL A 41 10.01 -14.96 10.67
C VAL A 41 10.10 -16.48 10.78
N LYS A 42 9.52 -17.20 9.82
CA LYS A 42 9.56 -18.67 9.74
C LYS A 42 9.54 -19.13 8.29
N ALA A 43 10.38 -20.10 7.94
CA ALA A 43 10.35 -20.72 6.62
C ALA A 43 8.98 -21.37 6.35
N ASN A 44 8.42 -21.11 5.16
CA ASN A 44 7.14 -21.65 4.72
C ASN A 44 6.00 -21.43 5.73
N ALA A 45 5.92 -20.23 6.29
CA ALA A 45 4.87 -19.83 7.22
C ALA A 45 3.46 -19.87 6.58
N ARG A 46 3.38 -19.82 5.24
CA ARG A 46 2.14 -19.93 4.48
C ARG A 46 2.24 -21.02 3.41
N GLU A 47 1.13 -21.72 3.20
CA GLU A 47 0.99 -22.67 2.11
C GLU A 47 0.85 -21.96 0.75
N LYS A 48 1.34 -22.60 -0.31
CA LYS A 48 1.21 -22.10 -1.67
C LYS A 48 -0.26 -22.06 -2.06
N VAL A 49 -0.67 -20.95 -2.67
CA VAL A 49 -2.01 -20.78 -3.26
C VAL A 49 -1.91 -20.62 -4.78
N GLU A 50 -2.92 -21.09 -5.51
CA GLU A 50 -2.93 -21.13 -6.98
C GLU A 50 -3.88 -20.09 -7.59
N PHE A 51 -3.94 -18.88 -7.00
CA PHE A 51 -4.74 -17.79 -7.57
C PHE A 51 -4.21 -17.38 -8.96
N LYS A 52 -5.12 -17.11 -9.88
CA LYS A 52 -4.80 -16.59 -11.21
C LYS A 52 -4.57 -15.07 -11.16
N PRO A 53 -3.72 -14.52 -12.05
CA PRO A 53 -3.55 -13.07 -12.13
C PRO A 53 -4.88 -12.43 -12.54
N THR A 54 -5.33 -11.44 -11.77
CA THR A 54 -6.61 -10.76 -11.99
C THR A 54 -6.41 -9.26 -11.86
N GLY A 55 -6.87 -8.46 -12.83
CA GLY A 55 -6.80 -7.00 -12.73
C GLY A 55 -5.38 -6.43 -12.57
N VAL A 56 -4.35 -7.14 -13.05
CA VAL A 56 -2.95 -6.69 -13.02
C VAL A 56 -2.48 -6.43 -14.44
N THR A 57 -1.94 -5.23 -14.66
CA THR A 57 -1.14 -4.92 -15.84
C THR A 57 0.31 -4.71 -15.43
N ASP A 58 1.24 -5.31 -16.16
CA ASP A 58 2.69 -5.18 -15.93
C ASP A 58 3.37 -4.63 -17.18
N VAL A 59 4.03 -3.48 -17.03
CA VAL A 59 4.73 -2.79 -18.11
C VAL A 59 6.21 -2.61 -17.72
N THR A 60 7.11 -3.16 -18.52
CA THR A 60 8.54 -2.88 -18.41
C THR A 60 8.82 -1.46 -18.91
N LEU A 61 9.27 -0.60 -18.01
CA LEU A 61 9.66 0.78 -18.31
C LEU A 61 11.12 0.88 -18.77
N GLY A 62 11.96 -0.04 -18.32
CA GLY A 62 13.37 -0.10 -18.68
C GLY A 62 14.00 -1.38 -18.19
N SER A 63 15.14 -1.73 -18.78
CA SER A 63 15.86 -2.94 -18.44
C SER A 63 17.36 -2.83 -18.65
N ILE A 64 18.13 -3.51 -17.80
CA ILE A 64 19.59 -3.60 -17.87
C ILE A 64 19.96 -5.09 -17.87
N ASP A 65 20.58 -5.52 -18.96
CA ASP A 65 21.22 -6.83 -19.07
C ASP A 65 22.49 -6.84 -18.21
N LEU A 66 22.49 -7.66 -17.15
CA LEU A 66 23.55 -7.70 -16.15
C LEU A 66 24.76 -8.51 -16.60
N GLU A 67 24.65 -9.33 -17.63
CA GLU A 67 25.78 -10.02 -18.25
C GLU A 67 26.71 -9.01 -18.95
N LYS A 68 26.10 -7.98 -19.55
CA LYS A 68 26.80 -6.89 -20.23
C LYS A 68 27.31 -5.79 -19.30
N GLN A 69 27.05 -5.90 -18.00
CA GLN A 69 27.58 -4.96 -16.99
C GLN A 69 28.89 -5.49 -16.39
N PRO A 70 29.71 -4.64 -15.73
CA PRO A 70 30.97 -5.07 -15.09
C PRO A 70 30.83 -6.20 -14.05
N ALA A 71 29.62 -6.45 -13.55
CA ALA A 71 29.34 -7.56 -12.65
C ALA A 71 29.29 -8.93 -13.35
N HIS A 72 29.13 -8.96 -14.68
CA HIS A 72 29.10 -10.17 -15.51
C HIS A 72 28.17 -11.27 -14.98
N LEU A 73 26.94 -10.88 -14.62
CA LEU A 73 25.95 -11.80 -14.07
C LEU A 73 25.17 -12.44 -15.22
N ASN A 74 25.63 -13.61 -15.66
CA ASN A 74 25.01 -14.38 -16.73
C ASN A 74 23.53 -14.68 -16.44
N ASP A 75 22.70 -14.60 -17.48
CA ASP A 75 21.25 -14.88 -17.41
C ASP A 75 20.52 -14.08 -16.32
N ARG A 76 20.95 -12.83 -16.07
CA ARG A 76 20.29 -11.93 -15.11
C ARG A 76 20.01 -10.57 -15.72
N GLU A 77 18.89 -9.99 -15.29
CA GLU A 77 18.40 -8.72 -15.79
C GLU A 77 17.83 -7.89 -14.62
N LEU A 78 18.19 -6.61 -14.57
CA LEU A 78 17.56 -5.65 -13.68
C LEU A 78 16.47 -4.90 -14.45
N ARG A 79 15.20 -5.13 -14.10
CA ARG A 79 14.05 -4.50 -14.74
C ARG A 79 13.42 -3.44 -13.84
N PHE A 80 13.11 -2.28 -14.42
CA PHE A 80 12.21 -1.31 -13.82
C PHE A 80 10.84 -1.46 -14.46
N ARG A 81 9.83 -1.77 -13.66
CA ARG A 81 8.47 -2.09 -14.12
C ARG A 81 7.45 -1.22 -13.40
N LYS A 82 6.37 -0.89 -14.11
CA LYS A 82 5.15 -0.31 -13.55
C LYS A 82 4.08 -1.38 -13.55
N LEU A 83 3.61 -1.72 -12.35
CA LEU A 83 2.41 -2.53 -12.17
C LEU A 83 1.24 -1.59 -11.90
N THR A 84 0.12 -1.82 -12.59
CA THR A 84 -1.19 -1.23 -12.25
C THR A 84 -2.08 -2.36 -11.79
N ILE A 85 -2.56 -2.28 -10.55
CA ILE A 85 -3.38 -3.29 -9.91
C ILE A 85 -4.71 -2.64 -9.60
N GLU A 86 -5.77 -3.13 -10.25
CA GLU A 86 -7.13 -2.66 -10.02
C GLU A 86 -7.63 -3.08 -8.63
N PRO A 87 -8.66 -2.41 -8.06
CA PRO A 87 -9.29 -2.87 -6.82
C PRO A 87 -9.72 -4.34 -6.89
N GLY A 88 -9.28 -5.14 -5.92
CA GLY A 88 -9.49 -6.59 -5.91
C GLY A 88 -8.57 -7.39 -6.84
N GLY A 89 -7.60 -6.73 -7.48
CA GLY A 89 -6.59 -7.38 -8.31
C GLY A 89 -5.64 -8.27 -7.51
N ILE A 90 -5.12 -9.30 -8.17
CA ILE A 90 -4.27 -10.33 -7.56
C ILE A 90 -2.99 -10.48 -8.37
N VAL A 91 -1.85 -10.24 -7.72
CA VAL A 91 -0.55 -10.74 -8.16
C VAL A 91 -0.39 -12.16 -7.63
N PRO A 92 -0.27 -13.19 -8.48
CA PRO A 92 -0.22 -14.59 -8.05
C PRO A 92 0.93 -14.90 -7.12
N TRP A 93 0.80 -16.00 -6.38
CA TRP A 93 1.91 -16.56 -5.61
C TRP A 93 3.12 -16.83 -6.49
N HIS A 94 4.29 -16.36 -6.04
CA HIS A 94 5.56 -16.61 -6.71
C HIS A 94 6.73 -16.48 -5.71
N SER A 95 7.90 -17.03 -6.05
CA SER A 95 9.12 -16.91 -5.24
C SER A 95 9.97 -15.70 -5.67
N HIS A 96 10.78 -15.17 -4.75
CA HIS A 96 11.82 -14.16 -5.01
C HIS A 96 13.24 -14.71 -4.79
N ASP A 97 13.41 -16.01 -4.56
CA ASP A 97 14.70 -16.62 -4.21
C ASP A 97 15.79 -16.34 -5.25
N ASP A 98 15.42 -16.39 -6.53
CA ASP A 98 16.30 -16.15 -7.68
C ASP A 98 16.08 -14.79 -8.37
N ARG A 99 15.11 -14.02 -7.88
CA ARG A 99 14.65 -12.75 -8.48
C ARG A 99 14.17 -11.75 -7.42
N PRO A 100 15.08 -11.22 -6.60
CA PRO A 100 14.70 -10.21 -5.61
C PRO A 100 14.09 -8.99 -6.30
N ALA A 101 13.16 -8.33 -5.61
CA ALA A 101 12.52 -7.13 -6.09
C ALA A 101 12.50 -6.06 -4.98
N LEU A 102 12.59 -4.80 -5.39
CA LEU A 102 12.28 -3.65 -4.55
C LEU A 102 11.00 -3.01 -5.10
N ILE A 103 9.99 -2.86 -4.24
CA ILE A 103 8.67 -2.38 -4.64
C ILE A 103 8.41 -1.04 -3.95
N TYR A 104 7.95 -0.07 -4.73
CA TYR A 104 7.47 1.22 -4.24
C TYR A 104 6.02 1.42 -4.65
N VAL A 105 5.14 1.66 -3.67
CA VAL A 105 3.73 1.96 -3.92
C VAL A 105 3.59 3.44 -4.22
N GLN A 106 3.40 3.77 -5.50
CA GLN A 106 3.24 5.17 -5.92
C GLN A 106 1.88 5.76 -5.54
N GLN A 107 0.82 4.95 -5.56
CA GLN A 107 -0.54 5.36 -5.20
C GLN A 107 -1.37 4.13 -4.79
N GLY A 108 -2.27 4.30 -3.82
CA GLY A 108 -3.19 3.27 -3.34
C GLY A 108 -2.62 2.48 -2.17
N GLU A 109 -3.18 1.29 -1.94
CA GLU A 109 -2.78 0.37 -0.88
C GLU A 109 -2.74 -1.05 -1.46
N ILE A 110 -1.77 -1.84 -1.00
CA ILE A 110 -1.61 -3.25 -1.36
C ILE A 110 -1.39 -4.07 -0.09
N VAL A 111 -2.02 -5.25 -0.03
CA VAL A 111 -1.75 -6.23 1.01
C VAL A 111 -0.83 -7.28 0.43
N GLU A 112 0.35 -7.42 1.02
CA GLU A 112 1.31 -8.47 0.67
C GLU A 112 1.27 -9.59 1.70
N TYR A 113 1.24 -10.83 1.21
CA TYR A 113 1.36 -12.02 2.04
C TYR A 113 2.73 -12.65 1.83
N ALA A 114 3.64 -12.42 2.78
CA ALA A 114 4.96 -13.01 2.74
C ALA A 114 4.92 -14.49 3.18
N SER A 115 5.50 -15.38 2.37
CA SER A 115 5.56 -16.82 2.67
C SER A 115 6.47 -17.17 3.85
N ASN A 116 7.31 -16.22 4.27
CA ASN A 116 8.27 -16.36 5.36
C ASN A 116 7.84 -15.65 6.66
N CYS A 117 6.59 -15.15 6.73
CA CYS A 117 6.08 -14.45 7.90
C CYS A 117 4.84 -15.14 8.47
N ALA A 118 4.93 -15.58 9.73
CA ALA A 118 3.79 -16.12 10.46
C ALA A 118 2.86 -15.00 10.94
N ASP A 119 1.55 -15.28 10.95
CA ASP A 119 0.54 -14.42 11.56
C ASP A 119 0.79 -14.24 13.09
#